data_AF-A0A7I8E507-F1
#
_entry.id   AF-A0A7I8E507-F1
#
_cell.length_a   1.000
_cell.length_b   1.000
_cell.length_c   1.000
_cell.angle_alpha   90.00
_cell.angle_beta   90.00
_cell.angle_gamma   90.00
#
_symmetry.space_group_name_H-M   'P 1'
#
loop_
_entity.id
_entity.type
_entity.pdbx_description
1 polymer ?
#
loop_
_entity_poly.entity_id
_entity_poly.type
_entity_poly.pdbx_seq_one_letter_code
_entity_poly.pdbx_strand_id
1 'polypeptide(L)'
;MTTARKYDPVNNTYENYILPEGASLYEDDMNKDIACAECGKKIKYGMSYTSRIIFNSGGFGYVVCEECYYKNDMKDIVKKG
;
A
#
# COMPACT_ATOMS: atom_id res chain seq x y z
N MET A 1 -16.50 4.39 -1.73
CA MET A 1 -15.24 3.77 -2.18
C MET A 1 -14.19 4.86 -2.25
N THR A 2 -13.03 4.66 -1.61
CA THR A 2 -11.93 5.63 -1.66
C THR A 2 -11.03 5.29 -2.85
N THR A 3 -10.76 6.29 -3.69
CA THR A 3 -9.94 6.14 -4.89
C THR A 3 -8.48 6.49 -4.60
N ALA A 4 -7.57 5.64 -5.05
CA ALA A 4 -6.12 5.82 -5.01
C ALA A 4 -5.55 5.77 -6.43
N ARG A 5 -4.23 5.96 -6.54
CA ARG A 5 -3.46 5.64 -7.73
C ARG A 5 -2.47 4.54 -7.41
N LYS A 6 -2.33 3.58 -8.32
CA LYS A 6 -1.33 2.53 -8.23
C LYS A 6 -0.27 2.73 -9.32
N TYR A 7 0.99 2.70 -8.91
CA TYR A 7 2.15 2.82 -9.78
C TYR A 7 2.70 1.45 -10.14
N ASP A 8 2.91 1.21 -11.43
CA ASP A 8 3.65 0.05 -11.91
C ASP A 8 5.12 0.46 -12.15
N PRO A 9 6.06 0.04 -11.29
CA PRO A 9 7.47 0.39 -11.44
C PRO A 9 8.15 -0.28 -12.64
N VAL A 10 7.56 -1.32 -13.22
CA VAL A 10 8.12 -2.02 -14.39
C VAL A 10 7.81 -1.23 -15.66
N ASN A 11 6.57 -0.78 -15.80
CA ASN A 11 6.10 -0.08 -17.00
C ASN A 11 6.14 1.44 -16.86
N ASN A 12 6.44 1.98 -15.67
CA ASN A 12 6.44 3.40 -15.34
C ASN A 12 5.09 4.07 -15.66
N THR A 13 3.99 3.46 -15.22
CA THR A 13 2.62 3.94 -15.46
C THR A 13 1.82 4.03 -14.17
N TYR A 14 0.76 4.85 -14.20
CA TYR A 14 -0.19 4.99 -13.09
C TYR A 14 -1.58 4.59 -13.56
N GLU A 15 -2.31 3.90 -12.70
CA GLU A 15 -3.72 3.56 -12.90
C GLU A 15 -4.57 3.99 -11.72
N ASN A 16 -5.86 4.22 -11.98
CA ASN A 16 -6.84 4.41 -10.92
C ASN A 16 -7.03 3.10 -10.16
N TYR A 17 -7.02 3.16 -8.84
CA TYR A 17 -7.11 2.00 -7.97
C TYR A 17 -8.23 2.17 -6.95
N ILE A 18 -9.08 1.16 -6.82
CA ILE A 18 -10.13 1.12 -5.82
C ILE A 18 -9.58 0.40 -4.60
N LEU A 19 -9.52 1.10 -3.47
CA LEU A 19 -9.01 0.52 -2.23
C LEU A 19 -9.98 -0.50 -1.65
N PRO A 20 -9.45 -1.57 -1.01
CA PRO A 20 -10.23 -2.40 -0.09
C PRO A 20 -10.86 -1.55 1.00
N GLU A 21 -12.06 -1.93 1.45
CA GLU A 21 -12.71 -1.29 2.58
C GLU A 21 -11.86 -1.43 3.85
N GLY A 22 -11.67 -0.32 4.58
CA GLY A 22 -10.83 -0.28 5.78
C GLY A 22 -9.33 -0.06 5.51
N ALA A 23 -8.92 0.17 4.25
CA ALA A 23 -7.57 0.62 3.95
C ALA A 23 -7.35 2.06 4.46
N SER A 24 -6.17 2.33 5.00
CA SER A 24 -5.86 3.62 5.64
C SER A 24 -4.54 4.22 5.13
N LEU A 25 -4.42 5.54 5.22
CA LEU A 25 -3.16 6.25 5.01
C LEU A 25 -2.37 6.38 6.32
N TYR A 26 -3.09 6.57 7.42
CA TYR A 26 -2.54 6.90 8.71
C TYR A 26 -3.54 6.54 9.80
N GLU A 27 -3.03 6.05 10.92
CA GLU A 27 -3.77 5.87 12.17
C GLU A 27 -2.89 6.33 13.32
N ASP A 28 -3.53 6.79 14.39
CA ASP A 28 -2.89 7.16 15.66
C ASP A 28 -2.85 6.01 16.68
N ASP A 29 -3.66 4.97 16.48
CA ASP A 29 -3.65 3.73 17.27
C ASP A 29 -2.94 2.58 16.52
N MET A 30 -1.79 2.17 17.04
CA MET A 30 -0.98 1.06 16.51
C MET A 30 -1.68 -0.31 16.60
N ASN A 31 -2.68 -0.45 17.48
CA ASN A 31 -3.45 -1.70 17.65
C ASN A 31 -4.74 -1.72 16.83
N LYS A 32 -5.04 -0.66 16.06
CA LYS A 32 -6.21 -0.61 15.20
C LYS A 32 -6.11 -1.65 14.08
N ASP A 33 -7.20 -2.38 13.87
CA ASP A 33 -7.34 -3.26 12.71
C ASP A 33 -7.61 -2.43 11.47
N ILE A 34 -6.77 -2.62 10.46
CA ILE A 34 -6.84 -1.96 9.15
C ILE A 34 -6.77 -3.01 8.05
N ALA A 35 -7.24 -2.68 6.86
CA ALA A 35 -7.06 -3.54 5.69
C ALA A 35 -5.77 -3.15 4.94
N CYS A 36 -4.98 -4.16 4.55
CA CYS A 36 -3.89 -3.98 3.59
C CYS A 36 -4.45 -3.38 2.30
N ALA A 37 -3.89 -2.26 1.84
CA ALA A 37 -4.36 -1.58 0.65
C ALA A 37 -4.20 -2.39 -0.64
N GLU A 38 -3.33 -3.41 -0.67
CA GLU A 38 -3.11 -4.25 -1.85
C GLU A 38 -4.00 -5.49 -1.88
N CYS A 39 -4.09 -6.23 -0.77
CA CYS A 39 -4.74 -7.56 -0.74
C CYS A 39 -5.97 -7.63 0.17
N GLY A 40 -6.29 -6.57 0.91
CA GLY A 40 -7.45 -6.52 1.82
C GLY A 40 -7.29 -7.31 3.12
N LYS A 41 -6.16 -8.00 3.34
CA LYS A 41 -5.88 -8.73 4.60
C LYS A 41 -5.97 -7.77 5.78
N LYS A 42 -6.70 -8.16 6.83
CA LYS A 42 -6.74 -7.42 8.10
C LYS A 42 -5.41 -7.56 8.83
N ILE A 43 -4.81 -6.44 9.21
CA ILE A 43 -3.55 -6.36 9.95
C ILE A 43 -3.68 -5.28 11.04
N LYS A 44 -2.77 -5.31 12.02
CA LYS A 44 -2.60 -4.21 12.97
C LYS A 44 -1.83 -3.08 12.30
N TYR A 45 -2.26 -1.84 12.50
CA TYR A 45 -1.60 -0.67 11.90
C TYR A 45 -0.09 -0.62 12.23
N GLY A 46 0.28 -0.95 13.47
CA GLY A 46 1.68 -0.98 13.89
C GLY A 46 2.55 -2.09 13.27
N MET A 47 1.94 -3.04 12.56
CA MET A 47 2.62 -4.10 11.81
C MET A 47 2.63 -3.83 10.30
N SER A 48 2.16 -2.65 9.87
CA SER A 48 2.06 -2.28 8.47
C SER A 48 3.28 -1.53 7.96
N TYR A 49 3.38 -1.44 6.64
CA TYR A 49 4.40 -0.68 5.92
C TYR A 49 3.73 0.38 5.05
N THR A 50 4.37 1.53 4.88
CA THR A 50 3.90 2.56 3.95
C THR A 50 4.19 2.12 2.51
N SER A 51 3.15 2.04 1.69
CA SER A 51 3.30 1.65 0.30
C SER A 51 4.11 2.66 -0.51
N ARG A 52 4.99 2.13 -1.37
CA ARG A 52 5.76 2.86 -2.38
C ARG A 52 5.11 2.84 -3.75
N ILE A 53 3.94 2.21 -3.90
CA ILE A 53 3.24 2.11 -5.19
C ILE A 53 1.74 2.45 -5.13
N ILE A 54 1.09 2.41 -3.97
CA ILE A 54 -0.33 2.79 -3.81
C ILE A 54 -0.41 4.10 -3.03
N PHE A 55 -0.91 5.16 -3.66
CA PHE A 55 -0.91 6.50 -3.06
C PHE A 55 -2.23 7.23 -3.27
N ASN A 56 -2.50 8.21 -2.43
CA ASN A 56 -3.54 9.18 -2.71
C ASN A 56 -3.11 10.17 -3.82
N SER A 57 -4.01 11.09 -4.18
CA SER A 57 -3.71 12.14 -5.18
C SER A 57 -2.56 13.05 -4.77
N GLY A 58 -2.31 13.21 -3.48
CA GLY A 58 -1.19 13.98 -2.92
C GLY A 58 0.15 13.24 -2.85
N GLY A 59 0.20 11.96 -3.22
CA GLY A 59 1.42 11.15 -3.19
C GLY A 59 1.74 10.50 -1.85
N PHE A 60 0.83 10.55 -0.87
CA PHE A 60 0.99 9.83 0.39
C PHE A 60 0.63 8.36 0.19
N GLY A 61 1.54 7.47 0.61
CA GLY A 61 1.38 6.02 0.50
C GLY A 61 0.35 5.47 1.47
N TYR A 62 -0.50 4.56 0.99
CA TYR A 62 -1.38 3.77 1.84
C TYR A 62 -0.63 2.66 2.55
N VAL A 63 -1.17 2.18 3.65
CA VAL A 63 -0.58 1.08 4.40
C VAL A 63 -0.81 -0.29 3.72
N VAL A 64 0.22 -1.13 3.75
CA VAL A 64 0.18 -2.50 3.24
C VAL A 64 0.80 -3.47 4.24
N CYS A 65 0.49 -4.76 4.12
CA CYS A 65 1.15 -5.79 4.91
C CYS A 65 2.59 -6.03 4.42
N GLU A 66 3.43 -6.58 5.31
CA GLU A 66 4.81 -6.97 5.03
C GLU A 66 4.97 -7.77 3.73
N GLU A 67 4.14 -8.81 3.57
CA GLU A 67 4.16 -9.69 2.38
C GLU A 67 3.97 -8.89 1.08
N CYS A 68 3.00 -7.96 1.06
CA CYS A 68 2.75 -7.13 -0.13
C CYS A 68 3.86 -6.12 -0.36
N TYR A 69 4.38 -5.52 0.72
CA TYR A 69 5.48 -4.56 0.63
C TYR A 69 6.72 -5.18 -0.04
N TYR A 70 7.19 -6.34 0.45
CA TYR A 70 8.36 -6.97 -0.15
C TYR A 70 8.07 -7.56 -1.53
N LYS A 71 6.87 -8.13 -1.73
CA LYS A 71 6.50 -8.74 -3.01
C LYS A 71 6.35 -7.71 -4.12
N ASN A 72 5.75 -6.55 -3.85
CA ASN A 72 5.34 -5.58 -4.87
C ASN A 72 6.12 -4.27 -4.81
N ASP A 73 6.20 -3.66 -3.64
CA ASP A 73 6.73 -2.30 -3.46
C ASP A 73 8.27 -2.26 -3.52
N MET A 74 8.94 -3.38 -3.26
CA MET A 74 10.39 -3.50 -3.29
C MET A 74 10.93 -4.16 -4.58
N LYS A 75 10.07 -4.42 -5.58
CA LYS A 75 10.46 -5.10 -6.83
C LYS A 75 11.59 -4.39 -7.60
N ASP A 76 11.68 -3.07 -7.49
CA ASP A 76 12.70 -2.23 -8.12
C ASP A 76 14.08 -2.33 -7.43
N ILE A 77 14.09 -2.65 -6.14
CA ILE A 77 15.32 -2.76 -5.33
C ILE A 77 15.88 -4.19 -5.37
N VAL A 78 15.01 -5.20 -5.39
CA VAL A 78 15.43 -6.63 -5.38
C VAL A 78 16.12 -7.05 -6.68
N LYS A 79 15.94 -6.34 -7.80
CA LYS A 79 16.53 -6.68 -9.11
C LYS A 79 18.00 -6.28 -9.32
N LYS A 80 18.70 -5.74 -8.31
CA LYS A 80 20.12 -5.34 -8.41
C LYS A 80 21.07 -6.33 -7.71
N GLY A 81 20.99 -7.59 -8.10
CA GLY A 81 21.93 -8.65 -7.72
C GLY A 81 22.43 -9.40 -8.94
#